data_AF-R6E0K9-F1
#
_entry.id   AF-R6E0K9-F1
#
_cell.length_a   1.000
_cell.length_b   1.000
_cell.length_c   1.000
_cell.angle_alpha   90.00
_cell.angle_beta   90.00
_cell.angle_gamma   90.00
#
_symmetry.space_group_name_H-M   'P 1'
#
loop_
_entity.id
_entity.type
_entity.pdbx_description
1 polymer ?
#
loop_
_entity_poly.entity_id
_entity_poly.type
_entity_poly.pdbx_seq_one_letter_code
_entity_poly.pdbx_strand_id
1 'polypeptide(L)'
;MYPLDFEEFALFLSEELLLEYICKCYQNREPLEKSMHNKAMRLFKEYILVGGMPQAVLAYKNGRRDFAAADTEKSVDSREKNRAEQY
;
A
#
# COMPACT_ATOMS: atom_id res chain seq x y z
N MET A 1 15.84 2.55 -3.95
CA MET A 1 14.70 3.01 -3.12
C MET A 1 14.10 1.77 -2.46
N TYR A 2 13.89 1.78 -1.15
CA TYR A 2 13.30 0.63 -0.45
C TYR A 2 11.78 0.58 -0.69
N PRO A 3 11.16 -0.63 -0.68
CA PRO A 3 9.71 -0.73 -0.75
C PRO A 3 9.08 -0.07 0.47
N LEU A 4 7.96 0.64 0.26
CA LEU A 4 7.11 1.15 1.32
C LEU A 4 6.58 -0.02 2.15
N ASP A 5 6.52 0.17 3.46
CA ASP A 5 5.76 -0.72 4.33
C ASP A 5 4.24 -0.39 4.31
N PHE A 6 3.47 -1.14 5.10
CA PHE A 6 2.02 -0.95 5.16
C PHE A 6 1.62 0.40 5.77
N GLU A 7 2.34 0.89 6.78
CA GLU A 7 2.02 2.16 7.44
C GLU A 7 2.28 3.32 6.46
N GLU A 8 3.43 3.31 5.78
CA GLU A 8 3.75 4.29 4.74
C GLU A 8 2.75 4.27 3.59
N PHE A 9 2.30 3.08 3.15
CA PHE A 9 1.25 2.95 2.14
C PHE A 9 -0.08 3.57 2.59
N ALA A 10 -0.49 3.31 3.83
CA ALA A 10 -1.72 3.85 4.41
C ALA A 10 -1.66 5.37 4.58
N LEU A 11 -0.54 5.90 5.09
CA LEU A 11 -0.27 7.34 5.15
C LEU A 11 -0.32 7.97 3.75
N PHE A 12 0.30 7.32 2.76
CA PHE A 12 0.26 7.82 1.39
C PHE A 12 -1.16 7.86 0.81
N LEU A 13 -2.08 7.02 1.27
CA LEU A 13 -3.49 7.02 0.86
C LEU A 13 -4.40 7.87 1.76
N SER A 14 -3.83 8.69 2.64
CA SER A 14 -4.56 9.56 3.57
C SER A 14 -5.46 8.78 4.54
N GLU A 15 -4.93 7.66 5.06
CA GLU A 15 -5.59 6.81 6.05
C GLU A 15 -4.96 6.94 7.46
N GLU A 16 -4.40 8.12 7.78
CA GLU A 16 -3.76 8.44 9.07
C GLU A 16 -4.69 8.14 10.25
N LEU A 17 -5.95 8.59 10.17
CA LEU A 17 -6.95 8.41 11.23
C LEU A 17 -7.27 6.93 11.48
N LEU A 18 -7.21 6.10 10.44
CA LEU A 18 -7.42 4.66 10.58
C LEU A 18 -6.24 4.03 11.31
N LEU A 19 -5.00 4.42 10.99
CA LEU A 19 -3.80 3.96 11.68
C LEU A 19 -3.82 4.36 13.16
N GLU A 20 -4.13 5.62 13.47
CA GLU A 20 -4.26 6.10 14.84
C GLU A 20 -5.29 5.28 15.63
N TYR A 21 -6.44 4.98 15.00
CA TYR A 21 -7.48 4.17 15.63
C TYR A 21 -7.03 2.72 15.87
N ILE A 22 -6.34 2.10 14.90
CA ILE A 22 -5.75 0.76 15.05
C ILE A 22 -4.75 0.75 16.21
N CYS A 23 -3.85 1.73 16.28
CA CYS A 23 -2.86 1.85 17.34
C CYS A 23 -3.53 1.97 18.72
N LYS A 24 -4.57 2.80 18.84
CA LYS A 24 -5.33 2.96 20.08
C LYS A 24 -6.00 1.66 20.52
N CYS A 25 -6.70 0.98 19.61
CA CYS A 25 -7.35 -0.31 19.90
C CYS A 25 -6.32 -1.36 20.33
N TYR A 26 -5.16 -1.40 19.65
CA TYR A 26 -4.08 -2.32 20.00
C TYR A 26 -3.53 -2.06 21.41
N GLN A 27 -3.25 -0.80 21.75
CA GLN A 27 -2.77 -0.40 23.08
C GLN A 27 -3.77 -0.77 24.19
N ASN A 28 -5.06 -0.58 23.93
CA ASN A 28 -6.14 -0.90 24.86
C ASN A 28 -6.51 -2.39 24.89
N ARG A 29 -5.95 -3.22 24.00
CA ARG A 29 -6.32 -4.62 23.79
C ARG A 29 -7.80 -4.81 23.46
N GLU A 30 -8.35 -3.87 22.71
CA GLU A 30 -9.74 -3.88 22.25
C GLU A 30 -9.82 -4.27 20.77
N PRO A 31 -10.86 -5.01 20.35
CA PRO A 31 -11.08 -5.23 18.94
C PRO A 31 -11.48 -3.92 18.25
N LEU A 32 -11.10 -3.78 16.99
CA LEU A 32 -11.64 -2.75 16.11
C LEU A 32 -13.15 -2.91 15.98
N GLU A 33 -13.88 -1.80 15.92
CA GLU A 33 -15.28 -1.80 15.47
C GLU A 33 -15.36 -2.45 14.07
N LYS A 34 -16.43 -3.20 13.82
CA LYS A 34 -16.55 -4.08 12.64
C LYS A 34 -16.36 -3.33 11.31
N SER A 35 -16.91 -2.14 11.15
CA SER A 35 -16.75 -1.34 9.94
C SER A 35 -15.30 -0.87 9.75
N MET A 36 -14.64 -0.45 10.84
CA MET A 36 -13.23 -0.04 10.82
C MET A 36 -12.30 -1.23 10.56
N HIS A 37 -12.59 -2.40 11.15
CA HIS A 37 -11.88 -3.63 10.86
C HIS A 37 -11.98 -4.01 9.38
N ASN A 38 -13.18 -3.95 8.81
CA ASN A 38 -13.39 -4.25 7.39
C ASN A 38 -12.63 -3.26 6.49
N LYS A 39 -12.60 -1.97 6.87
CA LYS A 39 -11.82 -0.94 6.17
C LYS A 39 -10.32 -1.23 6.24
N ALA A 40 -9.79 -1.54 7.42
CA ALA A 40 -8.39 -1.91 7.61
C ALA A 40 -8.00 -3.15 6.80
N MET A 41 -8.83 -4.19 6.83
CA MET A 41 -8.60 -5.40 6.04
C MET A 41 -8.66 -5.16 4.53
N ARG A 42 -9.49 -4.24 4.07
CA ARG A 42 -9.51 -3.81 2.66
C ARG A 42 -8.21 -3.12 2.29
N LEU A 43 -7.78 -2.13 3.08
CA LEU A 43 -6.55 -1.39 2.84
C LEU A 43 -5.32 -2.30 2.84
N PHE A 44 -5.28 -3.26 3.77
CA PHE A 44 -4.22 -4.26 3.84
C PHE A 44 -4.18 -5.17 2.60
N LYS A 45 -5.33 -5.61 2.09
CA LYS A 45 -5.39 -6.38 0.83
C LYS A 45 -4.93 -5.57 -0.37
N GLU A 46 -5.28 -4.29 -0.42
CA GLU A 46 -4.81 -3.38 -1.46
C GLU A 46 -3.28 -3.23 -1.42
N TYR A 47 -2.69 -3.10 -0.23
CA TYR A 47 -1.24 -3.12 -0.06
C TYR A 47 -0.61 -4.43 -0.55
N ILE A 48 -1.21 -5.60 -0.28
CA ILE A 48 -0.69 -6.88 -0.80
C ILE A 48 -0.73 -6.93 -2.33
N LEU A 49 -1.80 -6.41 -2.94
CA LEU A 49 -1.98 -6.41 -4.39
C LEU A 49 -1.05 -5.40 -5.08
N VAL A 50 -0.92 -4.19 -4.53
CA VAL A 50 -0.09 -3.11 -5.08
C VAL A 50 1.39 -3.31 -4.73
N GLY A 51 1.69 -3.89 -3.57
CA GLY A 51 3.03 -4.03 -3.02
C GLY A 51 3.61 -2.69 -2.53
N GLY A 52 4.85 -2.74 -2.05
CA GLY A 52 5.57 -1.55 -1.54
C GLY A 52 6.35 -0.77 -2.60
N MET A 53 6.33 -1.15 -3.88
CA MET A 53 7.16 -0.46 -4.88
C MET A 53 6.66 0.99 -5.07
N PRO A 54 7.48 2.03 -4.82
CA PRO A 54 7.04 3.43 -4.82
C PRO A 54 6.28 3.84 -6.09
N GLN A 55 6.73 3.38 -7.27
CA GLN A 55 6.10 3.76 -8.54
C GLN A 55 4.77 3.06 -8.77
N ALA A 56 4.65 1.81 -8.34
CA ALA A 56 3.37 1.09 -8.36
C ALA A 56 2.35 1.76 -7.42
N VAL A 57 2.79 2.20 -6.23
CA VAL A 57 1.94 2.90 -5.25
C VAL A 57 1.51 4.27 -5.79
N LEU A 58 2.42 5.01 -6.42
CA LEU A 58 2.13 6.30 -7.05
C LEU A 58 1.10 6.16 -8.19
N ALA A 59 1.29 5.19 -9.07
CA ALA A 59 0.35 4.89 -10.15
C ALA A 59 -1.02 4.45 -9.63
N TYR A 60 -1.05 3.61 -8.59
CA TYR A 60 -2.29 3.21 -7.92
C TYR A 60 -3.07 4.42 -7.39
N LYS A 61 -2.42 5.33 -6.66
CA LYS A 61 -3.06 6.54 -6.11
C LYS A 61 -3.55 7.48 -7.20
N ASN A 62 -2.70 7.80 -8.19
CA ASN A 62 -3.03 8.72 -9.28
C ASN A 62 -4.10 8.15 -10.21
N GLY A 63 -4.13 6.83 -10.39
CA GLY A 63 -5.16 6.10 -11.13
C GLY A 63 -6.51 5.98 -10.40
N ARG A 64 -6.69 6.68 -9.26
CA ARG A 64 -7.89 6.56 -8.41
C ARG A 64 -8.12 5.12 -7.93
N ARG A 65 -7.05 4.48 -7.45
CA ARG A 65 -7.02 3.10 -6.95
C ARG A 65 -7.19 2.05 -8.05
N ASP A 66 -6.55 2.31 -9.20
CA ASP A 66 -6.51 1.37 -10.32
C ASP A 66 -5.34 0.38 -10.16
N PHE A 67 -5.66 -0.90 -10.02
CA PHE A 67 -4.67 -1.97 -9.91
C PHE A 67 -3.91 -2.22 -11.22
N ALA A 68 -4.53 -1.97 -12.38
CA ALA A 68 -3.88 -2.18 -13.67
C ALA A 68 -2.75 -1.15 -13.89
N ALA A 69 -2.95 0.08 -13.43
CA ALA A 69 -1.92 1.11 -13.45
C ALA A 69 -0.71 0.72 -12.59
N ALA A 70 -0.95 0.17 -11.39
CA ALA A 70 0.11 -0.33 -10.52
C ALA A 70 0.88 -1.52 -11.12
N ASP A 71 0.18 -2.45 -11.76
CA ASP A 71 0.78 -3.63 -12.39
C ASP A 71 1.63 -3.27 -13.61
N THR A 72 1.17 -2.29 -14.40
CA THR A 72 1.92 -1.75 -15.54
C THR A 72 3.29 -1.23 -15.08
N GLU A 73 3.33 -0.40 -14.02
CA GLU A 73 4.58 0.14 -13.48
C GLU A 73 5.53 -0.94 -12.95
N LYS A 74 5.01 -1.95 -12.24
CA LYS A 74 5.84 -3.10 -11.80
C LYS A 74 6.52 -3.80 -12.96
N SER A 75 5.78 -3.99 -14.06
CA SER A 75 6.31 -4.65 -15.24
C SER A 75 7.42 -3.82 -15.93
N VAL A 76 7.32 -2.49 -15.91
CA VAL A 76 8.35 -1.59 -16.45
C VAL A 76 9.61 -1.64 -15.59
N ASP A 77 9.49 -1.47 -14.27
CA ASP A 77 10.63 -1.50 -13.34
C ASP A 77 11.40 -2.84 -13.42
N SER A 78 10.69 -3.96 -13.53
CA SER A 78 11.33 -5.28 -13.69
C SER A 78 12.15 -5.40 -14.97
N ARG A 79 11.73 -4.76 -16.07
CA ARG A 79 12.46 -4.75 -17.35
C ARG A 79 13.68 -3.85 -17.30
N GLU A 80 13.57 -2.70 -16.63
CA GLU A 80 14.68 -1.75 -16.47
C GLU A 80 15.79 -2.34 -15.60
N LYS A 81 15.45 -3.01 -14.50
CA LYS A 81 16.42 -3.70 -13.65
C LYS A 81 17.16 -4.81 -14.40
N ASN A 82 16.43 -5.66 -15.12
CA ASN A 82 17.05 -6.71 -15.95
C ASN A 82 18.00 -6.15 -17.02
N ARG A 83 17.72 -4.95 -17.56
CA ARG A 83 18.57 -4.29 -18.54
C ARG A 83 19.81 -3.66 -17.90
N ALA A 84 19.69 -3.10 -16.69
CA ALA A 84 20.79 -2.50 -15.96
C ALA A 84 21.79 -3.53 -15.43
N GLU A 85 21.33 -4.73 -15.08
CA GLU A 85 22.19 -5.85 -14.63
C GLU A 85 23.00 -6.51 -15.76
N GLN A 86 22.73 -6.17 -17.03
CA GLN A 86 23.44 -6.69 -18.20
C GLN A 86 24.63 -5.82 -18.65
N TYR A 87 25.00 -4.78 -17.88
CA TYR A 87 26.15 -3.90 -18.09
C TYR A 87 27.04 -3.85 -16.86
#